data_AF-A0A2V7ED61-F1
#
_entry.id   AF-A0A2V7ED61-F1
#
_cell.length_a   1.000
_cell.length_b   1.000
_cell.length_c   1.000
_cell.angle_alpha   90.00
_cell.angle_beta   90.00
_cell.angle_gamma   90.00
#
_symmetry.space_group_name_H-M   'P 1'
#
loop_
_entity.id
_entity.type
_entity.pdbx_description
1 polymer ?
#
loop_
_entity_poly.entity_id
_entity_poly.type
_entity_poly.pdbx_seq_one_letter_code
_entity_poly.pdbx_strand_id
1 'polypeptide(L)'
;MGIHLYRIDDRLIHGQVVVGWGQPLNIRFLVLVDDLVASSDWEKDLYRMAVPPEMEIYFADVVTAIRNHAQYASDPRPGILITGDISSMQRLVREVKAIGTSPGRPRREASLRFSHARGRAPAPRPRGRWGRGDGAGRPLGAREAALRSARGRIAMILLEALPIALLGALLGLDVVSFPQAMVSRPIVAATLAGSLVGNPPAGLLIGVVLEMIALDTLPFGASRYPEWGSAAVVGGALFAAQPAGMPGALPASTLAALLTASISGWSMVVLRRTIAGRLERSRDRIEDGSRDALLSLHLSGMSLDLLRGGLVTLIAMMIFGSLVRAIVAVWGSDSAPSHAVVVVVAATVAGGALWKVFHSVRWVLWFFFGGLLGWAALLVTR
;
A
#
# COMPACT_ATOMS: atom_id res chain seq x y z
N MET A 1 -10.91 14.99 30.50
CA MET A 1 -10.79 13.97 29.44
C MET A 1 -9.66 14.46 28.55
N GLY A 2 -8.40 14.12 28.85
CA GLY A 2 -7.24 14.79 28.27
C GLY A 2 -6.71 14.17 27.00
N ILE A 3 -5.39 13.96 26.93
CA ILE A 3 -4.71 13.37 25.78
C ILE A 3 -5.12 11.90 25.60
N HIS A 4 -5.79 11.59 24.50
CA HIS A 4 -6.20 10.23 24.12
C HIS A 4 -5.08 9.44 23.42
N LEU A 5 -4.17 10.15 22.74
CA LEU A 5 -3.12 9.53 21.94
C LEU A 5 -1.84 10.37 21.97
N TYR A 6 -0.71 9.69 22.17
CA TYR A 6 0.63 10.22 21.93
C TYR A 6 1.14 9.61 20.62
N ARG A 7 1.54 10.45 19.67
CA ARG A 7 1.96 10.04 18.33
C ARG A 7 3.36 10.56 18.04
N ILE A 8 4.17 9.73 17.40
CA ILE A 8 5.42 10.14 16.77
C ILE A 8 5.17 10.13 15.26
N ASP A 9 5.39 11.26 14.61
CA ASP A 9 5.19 11.45 13.17
C ASP A 9 6.11 12.56 12.67
N ASP A 10 7.05 12.21 11.80
CA ASP A 10 8.04 13.15 11.24
C ASP A 10 7.40 14.19 10.32
N ARG A 11 6.20 13.91 9.79
CA ARG A 11 5.41 14.86 8.98
C ARG A 11 4.53 15.76 9.84
N LEU A 12 4.57 15.60 11.16
CA LEU A 12 3.83 16.39 12.14
C LEU A 12 2.31 16.36 11.88
N ILE A 13 1.74 17.42 11.31
CA ILE A 13 0.31 17.51 10.98
C ILE A 13 0.14 17.47 9.46
N HIS A 14 -0.57 16.45 9.00
CA HIS A 14 -0.97 16.30 7.61
C HIS A 14 -2.36 15.65 7.52
N GLY A 15 -2.93 15.58 6.31
CA GLY A 15 -4.32 15.13 6.11
C GLY A 15 -4.66 13.77 6.74
N GLN A 16 -3.72 12.84 6.85
CA GLN A 16 -3.97 11.53 7.49
C GLN A 16 -4.03 11.62 9.03
N VAL A 17 -3.34 12.57 9.65
CA VAL A 17 -3.43 12.82 11.10
C VAL A 17 -4.82 13.37 11.43
N VAL A 18 -5.23 14.42 10.74
CA VAL A 18 -6.52 15.09 10.95
C VAL A 18 -7.70 14.18 10.59
N VAL A 19 -7.68 13.57 9.41
CA VAL A 19 -8.81 12.74 8.94
C VAL A 19 -8.78 11.34 9.54
N GLY A 20 -7.60 10.74 9.68
CA GLY A 20 -7.45 9.36 10.11
C GLY A 20 -7.54 9.16 11.62
N TRP A 21 -7.16 10.15 12.42
CA TRP A 21 -7.21 10.09 13.89
C TRP A 21 -8.15 11.11 14.49
N GLY A 22 -8.19 12.33 13.92
CA GLY A 22 -9.02 13.42 14.44
C GLY A 22 -10.51 13.06 14.47
N GLN A 23 -11.07 12.63 13.34
CA GLN A 23 -12.49 12.26 13.25
C GLN A 23 -12.84 11.01 14.08
N PRO A 24 -12.14 9.85 13.96
CA PRO A 24 -12.54 8.65 14.69
C PRO A 24 -12.39 8.75 16.21
N LEU A 25 -11.46 9.57 16.70
CA LEU A 25 -11.27 9.79 18.14
C LEU A 25 -11.98 11.05 18.65
N ASN A 26 -12.71 11.76 17.78
CA ASN A 26 -13.36 13.04 18.08
C ASN A 26 -12.40 14.04 18.74
N ILE A 27 -11.18 14.15 18.21
CA ILE A 27 -10.15 15.06 18.71
C ILE A 27 -10.61 16.50 18.52
N ARG A 28 -10.48 17.30 19.57
CA ARG A 28 -10.90 18.71 19.64
C ARG A 28 -9.74 19.65 19.91
N PHE A 29 -8.61 19.14 20.39
CA PHE A 29 -7.37 19.90 20.42
C PHE A 29 -6.15 19.02 20.09
N LEU A 30 -5.10 19.66 19.60
CA LEU A 30 -3.84 19.03 19.23
C LEU A 30 -2.68 19.79 19.86
N VAL A 31 -1.69 19.07 20.40
CA VAL A 31 -0.42 19.63 20.88
C VAL A 31 0.68 19.17 19.94
N LEU A 32 1.23 20.10 19.16
CA LEU A 32 2.37 19.86 18.30
C LEU A 32 3.66 20.21 19.05
N VAL A 33 4.45 19.19 19.35
CA VAL A 33 5.72 19.32 20.08
C VAL A 33 6.88 19.22 19.12
N ASP A 34 7.43 20.36 18.73
CA ASP A 34 8.58 20.49 17.86
C ASP A 34 9.29 21.84 18.11
N ASP A 35 10.58 21.78 18.43
CA ASP A 35 11.35 22.97 18.84
C ASP A 35 11.50 23.98 17.69
N LEU A 36 11.61 23.52 16.43
CA LEU A 36 11.73 24.39 15.26
C LEU A 36 10.40 25.08 14.98
N VAL A 37 9.31 24.31 14.89
CA VAL A 37 7.97 24.86 14.64
C VAL A 37 7.54 25.81 15.76
N ALA A 38 7.83 25.48 17.02
CA ALA A 38 7.47 26.33 18.16
C ALA A 38 8.18 27.70 18.12
N SER A 39 9.33 27.80 17.45
CA SER A 39 10.09 29.05 17.29
C SER A 39 9.71 29.87 16.06
N SER A 40 8.95 29.31 15.11
CA SER A 40 8.66 29.93 13.80
C SER A 40 7.17 30.25 13.65
N ASP A 41 6.80 31.52 13.72
CA ASP A 41 5.39 31.93 13.58
C ASP A 41 4.80 31.62 12.21
N TRP A 42 5.63 31.70 11.16
CA TRP A 42 5.22 31.30 9.80
C TRP A 42 4.89 29.80 9.71
N GLU A 43 5.69 28.93 10.33
CA GLU A 43 5.41 27.49 10.34
C GLU A 43 4.16 27.16 11.16
N LYS A 44 3.94 27.85 12.29
CA LYS A 44 2.72 27.73 13.07
C LYS A 44 1.48 28.08 12.23
N ASP A 45 1.55 29.16 11.46
CA ASP A 45 0.46 29.57 10.58
C ASP A 45 0.21 28.55 9.46
N LEU A 46 1.27 27.98 8.89
CA LEU A 46 1.16 26.89 7.93
C LEU A 46 0.41 25.69 8.50
N TYR A 47 0.77 25.25 9.70
CA TYR A 47 0.11 24.12 10.36
C TYR A 47 -1.32 24.42 10.81
N ARG A 48 -1.63 25.67 11.20
CA ARG A 48 -3.01 26.10 11.50
C ARG A 48 -3.91 25.96 10.28
N MET A 49 -3.40 26.24 9.07
CA MET A 49 -4.17 26.07 7.84
C MET A 49 -4.47 24.59 7.50
N ALA A 50 -3.70 23.65 8.04
CA ALA A 50 -3.87 22.22 7.81
C ALA A 50 -4.90 21.54 8.74
N VAL A 51 -5.39 22.27 9.75
CA VAL A 51 -6.30 21.75 10.79
C VAL A 51 -7.68 22.40 10.64
N PRO A 52 -8.80 21.67 10.86
CA PRO A 52 -10.15 22.23 10.77
C PRO A 52 -10.38 23.33 11.83
N PRO A 53 -11.19 24.35 11.53
CA PRO A 53 -11.41 25.49 12.43
C PRO A 53 -12.01 25.10 13.79
N GLU A 54 -12.69 23.96 13.88
CA GLU A 54 -13.28 23.43 15.11
C GLU A 54 -12.29 22.70 16.05
N MET A 55 -11.04 22.51 15.63
CA MET A 55 -9.96 21.87 16.39
C MET A 55 -8.89 22.90 16.79
N GLU A 56 -8.62 23.01 18.08
CA GLU A 56 -7.61 23.93 18.61
C GLU A 56 -6.20 23.33 18.49
N ILE A 57 -5.20 24.16 18.22
CA ILE A 57 -3.80 23.72 18.09
C ILE A 57 -2.88 24.51 19.02
N TYR A 58 -2.13 23.77 19.83
CA TYR A 58 -1.06 24.27 20.69
C TYR A 58 0.29 23.90 20.09
N PHE A 59 1.17 24.89 19.96
CA PHE A 59 2.56 24.68 19.57
C PHE A 59 3.44 24.79 20.81
N ALA A 60 4.30 23.81 21.04
CA ALA A 60 5.20 23.79 22.18
C ALA A 60 6.57 23.23 21.77
N ASP A 61 7.64 23.82 22.32
CA ASP A 61 8.92 23.12 22.40
C ASP A 61 8.81 21.97 23.43
N VAL A 62 9.77 21.05 23.43
CA VAL A 62 9.76 19.88 24.33
C VAL A 62 9.68 20.29 25.81
N VAL A 63 10.36 21.36 26.21
CA VAL A 63 10.41 21.82 27.61
C VAL A 63 9.05 22.40 28.02
N THR A 64 8.46 23.24 27.18
CA THR A 64 7.13 23.82 27.36
C THR A 64 6.07 22.72 27.38
N ALA A 65 6.19 21.70 26.53
CA ALA A 65 5.27 20.57 26.50
C ALA A 65 5.31 19.75 27.80
N ILE A 66 6.51 19.47 28.34
CA ILE A 66 6.69 18.79 29.64
C ILE A 66 6.04 19.61 30.76
N ARG A 67 6.37 20.91 30.83
CA ARG A 67 5.85 21.82 31.87
C ARG A 67 4.32 21.90 31.87
N ASN A 68 3.72 22.01 30.69
CA ASN A 68 2.29 22.21 30.53
C ASN A 68 1.51 20.89 30.39
N HIS A 69 2.19 19.74 30.47
CA HIS A 69 1.56 18.45 30.20
C HIS A 69 0.33 18.19 31.07
N ALA A 70 0.40 18.50 32.36
CA ALA A 70 -0.71 18.32 33.29
C ALA A 70 -1.97 19.11 32.87
N GLN A 71 -1.79 20.30 32.29
CA GLN A 71 -2.89 21.09 31.71
C GLN A 71 -3.52 20.37 30.52
N TYR A 72 -2.72 19.89 29.57
CA TYR A 72 -3.23 19.13 28.42
C TYR A 72 -3.92 17.82 28.85
N ALA A 73 -3.40 17.14 29.87
CA ALA A 73 -3.97 15.90 30.39
C ALA A 73 -5.28 16.12 31.18
N SER A 74 -5.52 17.33 31.68
CA SER A 74 -6.71 17.70 32.45
C SER A 74 -7.79 18.42 31.63
N ASP A 75 -7.48 18.84 30.40
CA ASP A 75 -8.47 19.40 29.47
C ASP A 75 -9.68 18.44 29.38
N PRO A 76 -10.93 18.95 29.36
CA PRO A 76 -12.12 18.12 29.25
C PRO A 76 -12.34 17.58 27.83
N ARG A 77 -11.72 18.18 26.81
CA ARG A 77 -11.92 17.84 25.40
C ARG A 77 -10.92 16.75 24.96
N PRO A 78 -11.26 15.84 24.05
CA PRO A 78 -10.31 14.84 23.55
C PRO A 78 -9.10 15.46 22.84
N GLY A 79 -7.89 15.15 23.31
CA GLY A 79 -6.65 15.69 22.77
C GLY A 79 -5.74 14.66 22.10
N ILE A 80 -4.87 15.11 21.18
CA ILE A 80 -3.73 14.33 20.67
C ILE A 80 -2.42 15.12 20.86
N LEU A 81 -1.35 14.46 21.25
CA LEU A 81 0.00 15.05 21.31
C LEU A 81 0.91 14.39 20.27
N ILE A 82 1.60 15.21 19.48
CA ILE A 82 2.45 14.76 18.37
C ILE A 82 3.88 15.27 18.57
N THR A 83 4.87 14.41 18.37
CA THR A 83 6.29 14.77 18.25
C THR A 83 6.83 14.36 16.88
N GLY A 84 7.82 15.09 16.36
CA GLY A 84 8.49 14.75 15.10
C GLY A 84 9.34 13.47 15.18
N ASP A 85 9.90 13.18 16.35
CA ASP A 85 10.92 12.15 16.47
C ASP A 85 10.86 11.39 17.82
N ILE A 86 11.58 10.27 17.85
CA ILE A 86 11.65 9.37 19.02
C ILE A 86 12.35 10.03 20.20
N SER A 87 13.37 10.87 19.97
CA SER A 87 14.13 11.50 21.04
C SER A 87 13.29 12.53 21.81
N SER A 88 12.48 13.32 21.11
CA SER A 88 11.53 14.26 21.70
C SER A 88 10.47 13.53 22.54
N MET A 89 9.88 12.45 22.00
CA MET A 89 8.93 11.62 22.75
C MET A 89 9.57 10.95 23.97
N GLN A 90 10.80 10.45 23.84
CA GLN A 90 11.53 9.85 24.97
C GLN A 90 11.79 10.85 26.09
N ARG A 91 12.12 12.11 25.77
CA ARG A 91 12.26 13.18 26.77
C ARG A 91 10.94 13.44 27.49
N LEU A 92 9.83 13.56 26.74
CA LEU A 92 8.48 13.68 27.31
C LEU A 92 8.15 12.52 28.25
N VAL A 93 8.34 11.27 27.82
CA VAL A 93 8.05 10.06 28.62
C VAL A 93 8.88 10.00 29.90
N ARG A 94 10.16 10.39 29.85
CA ARG A 94 11.05 10.37 31.03
C ARG A 94 10.62 11.36 32.10
N GLU A 95 10.26 12.58 31.68
CA GLU A 95 9.94 13.68 32.61
C GLU A 95 8.47 13.67 33.05
N VAL A 96 7.57 13.15 32.20
CA VAL A 96 6.14 13.08 32.49
C VAL A 96 5.76 11.66 32.92
N LYS A 97 5.74 11.43 34.24
CA LYS A 97 5.42 10.12 34.85
C LYS A 97 4.08 9.50 34.42
N ALA A 98 3.13 10.31 33.95
CA ALA A 98 1.82 9.85 33.48
C ALA A 98 1.87 9.19 32.08
N ILE A 99 2.90 9.47 31.29
CA ILE A 99 3.08 8.89 29.95
C ILE A 99 3.80 7.55 30.12
N GLY A 100 3.05 6.46 30.23
CA GLY A 100 3.62 5.10 30.38
C GLY A 100 2.93 4.24 31.44
N THR A 101 2.05 4.80 32.27
CA THR A 101 1.17 4.02 33.13
C THR A 101 -0.10 3.69 32.35
N SER A 102 -0.19 2.50 31.75
CA SER A 102 -1.49 1.95 31.36
C SER A 102 -2.41 2.01 32.59
N PRO A 103 -3.56 2.70 32.53
CA PRO A 103 -4.46 2.78 33.67
C PRO A 103 -5.08 1.39 33.88
N GLY A 104 -4.52 0.59 34.80
CA GLY A 104 -5.20 -0.60 35.31
C GLY A 104 -4.40 -1.87 35.64
N ARG A 105 -3.07 -1.94 35.60
CA ARG A 105 -2.38 -3.17 36.07
C ARG A 105 -1.13 -2.92 36.94
N PRO A 106 -1.07 -3.48 38.16
CA PRO A 106 0.16 -3.51 38.94
C PRO A 106 1.20 -4.42 38.28
N ARG A 107 2.45 -3.96 38.29
CA ARG A 107 3.65 -4.65 37.82
C ARG A 107 3.77 -5.99 38.55
N ARG A 108 3.38 -7.12 37.92
CA ARG A 108 3.58 -8.45 38.50
C ARG A 108 4.94 -8.99 38.08
N GLU A 109 5.81 -9.20 39.07
CA GLU A 109 6.99 -10.04 38.95
C GLU A 109 6.57 -11.43 38.47
N ALA A 110 7.00 -11.78 37.25
CA ALA A 110 6.68 -13.06 36.63
C ALA A 110 7.58 -14.16 37.21
N SER A 111 7.06 -14.89 38.20
CA SER A 111 7.47 -16.26 38.48
C SER A 111 6.76 -17.20 37.49
N LEU A 112 7.48 -17.64 36.44
CA LEU A 112 6.95 -18.60 35.48
C LEU A 112 7.38 -20.02 35.84
N ARG A 113 6.44 -20.76 36.47
CA ARG A 113 6.45 -22.23 36.49
C ARG A 113 5.89 -22.74 35.16
N PHE A 114 6.70 -23.51 34.43
CA PHE A 114 6.26 -24.23 33.22
C PHE A 114 5.55 -25.53 33.61
N SER A 115 4.30 -25.70 33.18
CA SER A 115 3.60 -26.98 33.17
C SER A 115 3.24 -27.33 31.73
N HIS A 116 4.08 -28.12 31.06
CA HIS A 116 3.76 -28.73 29.76
C HIS A 116 2.88 -29.98 29.98
N ALA A 117 1.59 -29.87 29.66
CA ALA A 117 0.72 -31.03 29.50
C ALA A 117 0.98 -31.66 28.12
N ARG A 118 1.62 -32.84 28.13
CA ARG A 118 1.83 -33.69 26.95
C ARG A 118 0.53 -34.40 26.57
N GLY A 119 -0.07 -34.00 25.45
CA GLY A 119 -1.14 -34.74 24.78
C GLY A 119 -0.58 -35.96 24.04
N ARG A 120 -1.09 -37.15 24.38
CA ARG A 120 -0.73 -38.46 23.79
C ARG A 120 -1.22 -38.57 22.35
N ALA A 121 -0.35 -39.08 21.47
CA ALA A 121 -0.68 -39.50 20.11
C ALA A 121 -1.45 -40.84 20.12
N PRO A 122 -2.37 -41.10 19.16
CA PRO A 122 -2.99 -42.42 18.99
C PRO A 122 -2.12 -43.37 18.16
N ALA A 123 -2.22 -44.66 18.49
CA ALA A 123 -1.51 -45.79 17.89
C ALA A 123 -1.94 -46.11 16.43
N PRO A 124 -1.07 -46.77 15.63
CA PRO A 124 -1.39 -47.14 14.25
C PRO A 124 -2.27 -48.39 14.16
N ARG A 125 -3.23 -48.39 13.22
CA ARG A 125 -4.08 -49.55 12.88
C ARG A 125 -3.38 -50.46 11.84
N PRO A 126 -3.65 -51.77 11.85
CA PRO A 126 -2.97 -52.73 10.97
C PRO A 126 -3.45 -52.64 9.52
N ARG A 127 -2.49 -52.80 8.58
CA ARG A 127 -2.72 -52.88 7.14
C ARG A 127 -3.40 -54.21 6.78
N GLY A 128 -4.64 -54.12 6.30
CA GLY A 128 -5.34 -55.21 5.62
C GLY A 128 -4.73 -55.47 4.24
N ARG A 129 -4.31 -56.72 4.03
CA ARG A 129 -3.83 -57.29 2.78
C ARG A 129 -5.01 -57.49 1.83
N TRP A 130 -5.14 -56.65 0.80
CA TRP A 130 -6.10 -56.86 -0.29
C TRP A 130 -5.42 -57.49 -1.50
N GLY A 131 -6.15 -58.45 -2.08
CA GLY A 131 -5.68 -59.41 -3.06
C GLY A 131 -5.16 -58.83 -4.37
N ARG A 132 -4.25 -59.60 -4.96
CA ARG A 132 -3.76 -59.49 -6.33
C ARG A 132 -4.93 -59.80 -7.26
N GLY A 133 -5.46 -58.78 -7.93
CA GLY A 133 -6.36 -58.92 -9.07
C GLY A 133 -5.59 -58.52 -10.32
N ASP A 134 -5.33 -59.49 -11.19
CA ASP A 134 -4.74 -59.28 -12.50
C ASP A 134 -5.69 -58.46 -13.37
N GLY A 135 -5.27 -57.23 -13.67
CA GLY A 135 -6.02 -56.27 -14.48
C GLY A 135 -5.10 -55.52 -15.42
N ALA A 136 -5.21 -55.85 -16.70
CA ALA A 136 -4.55 -55.28 -17.88
C ALA A 136 -3.92 -53.89 -17.71
N GLY A 137 -2.61 -53.82 -17.96
CA GLY A 137 -1.82 -52.60 -17.94
C GLY A 137 -2.30 -51.56 -18.94
N ARG A 138 -2.87 -50.46 -18.42
CA ARG A 138 -2.86 -49.16 -19.10
C ARG A 138 -1.48 -48.53 -18.89
N PRO A 139 -0.85 -47.91 -19.90
CA PRO A 139 0.55 -47.49 -19.79
C PRO A 139 0.68 -46.33 -18.80
N LEU A 140 1.12 -46.66 -17.57
CA LEU A 140 1.47 -45.70 -16.50
C LEU A 140 2.50 -44.66 -17.00
N GLY A 141 3.34 -45.03 -17.97
CA GLY A 141 4.35 -44.17 -18.57
C GLY A 141 3.79 -42.95 -19.33
N ALA A 142 2.61 -43.05 -19.95
CA ALA A 142 2.03 -41.93 -20.71
C ALA A 142 1.52 -40.82 -19.79
N ARG A 143 0.91 -41.19 -18.66
CA ARG A 143 0.42 -40.24 -17.65
C ARG A 143 1.58 -39.57 -16.90
N GLU A 144 2.64 -40.33 -16.58
CA GLU A 144 3.85 -39.77 -15.95
C GLU A 144 4.66 -38.88 -16.91
N ALA A 145 4.71 -39.21 -18.20
CA ALA A 145 5.33 -38.35 -19.22
C ALA A 145 4.55 -37.04 -19.40
N ALA A 146 3.21 -37.10 -19.46
CA ALA A 146 2.36 -35.92 -19.53
C ALA A 146 2.50 -35.01 -18.30
N LEU A 147 2.58 -35.58 -17.09
CA LEU A 147 2.80 -34.83 -15.85
C LEU A 147 4.20 -34.20 -15.79
N ARG A 148 5.25 -34.90 -16.26
CA ARG A 148 6.61 -34.34 -16.37
C ARG A 148 6.67 -33.18 -17.37
N SER A 149 6.02 -33.33 -18.52
CA SER A 149 5.91 -32.28 -19.54
C SER A 149 5.15 -31.05 -19.02
N ALA A 150 4.03 -31.26 -18.33
CA ALA A 150 3.26 -30.17 -17.71
C ALA A 150 4.07 -29.46 -16.61
N ARG A 151 4.78 -30.20 -15.75
CA ARG A 151 5.66 -29.63 -14.72
C ARG A 151 6.80 -28.81 -15.33
N GLY A 152 7.43 -29.30 -16.40
CA GLY A 152 8.47 -28.56 -17.12
C GLY A 152 7.98 -27.23 -17.69
N ARG A 153 6.79 -27.22 -18.31
CA ARG A 153 6.16 -25.98 -18.81
C ARG A 153 5.86 -24.99 -17.70
N ILE A 154 5.30 -25.44 -16.58
CA ILE A 154 5.02 -24.57 -15.42
C ILE A 154 6.32 -24.00 -14.85
N ALA A 155 7.37 -24.81 -14.71
CA ALA A 155 8.66 -24.34 -14.21
C ALA A 155 9.27 -23.24 -15.09
N MET A 156 9.21 -23.37 -16.42
CA MET A 156 9.67 -22.34 -17.35
C MET A 156 8.86 -21.05 -17.23
N ILE A 157 7.53 -21.14 -17.15
CA ILE A 157 6.65 -19.96 -16.96
C ILE A 157 6.99 -19.27 -15.63
N LEU A 158 7.24 -20.02 -14.56
CA LEU A 158 7.62 -19.46 -13.27
C LEU A 158 8.98 -18.76 -13.33
N LEU A 159 9.95 -19.33 -14.05
CA LEU A 159 11.27 -18.73 -14.25
C LEU A 159 11.19 -17.41 -15.05
N GLU A 160 10.38 -17.38 -16.11
CA GLU A 160 10.16 -16.18 -16.93
C GLU A 160 9.37 -15.10 -16.16
N ALA A 161 8.42 -15.50 -15.32
CA ALA A 161 7.64 -14.57 -14.50
C ALA A 161 8.39 -14.10 -13.25
N LEU A 162 9.50 -14.75 -12.85
CA LEU A 162 10.21 -14.45 -11.62
C LEU A 162 10.77 -13.01 -11.57
N PRO A 163 11.46 -12.48 -12.61
CA PRO A 163 11.93 -11.09 -12.59
C PRO A 163 10.78 -10.08 -12.46
N ILE A 164 9.65 -10.35 -13.13
CA ILE A 164 8.45 -9.50 -13.08
C ILE A 164 7.82 -9.57 -11.69
N ALA A 165 7.73 -10.75 -11.09
CA ALA A 165 7.22 -10.94 -9.73
C ALA A 165 8.12 -10.27 -8.68
N LEU A 166 9.44 -10.30 -8.84
CA LEU A 166 10.37 -9.60 -7.97
C LEU A 166 10.23 -8.08 -8.10
N LEU A 167 10.09 -7.55 -9.33
CA LEU A 167 9.81 -6.14 -9.55
C LEU A 167 8.47 -5.74 -8.90
N GLY A 168 7.42 -6.53 -9.08
CA GLY A 168 6.12 -6.30 -8.45
C GLY A 168 6.17 -6.38 -6.92
N ALA A 169 7.00 -7.27 -6.35
CA ALA A 169 7.24 -7.31 -4.91
C ALA A 169 7.86 -6.01 -4.39
N LEU A 170 8.93 -5.54 -5.05
CA LEU A 170 9.66 -4.33 -4.66
C LEU A 170 8.80 -3.08 -4.82
N LEU A 171 8.09 -2.94 -5.95
CA LEU A 171 7.24 -1.78 -6.19
C LEU A 171 5.95 -1.82 -5.37
N GLY A 172 5.41 -3.01 -5.08
CA GLY A 172 4.32 -3.16 -4.12
C GLY A 172 4.72 -2.77 -2.70
N LEU A 173 5.97 -3.03 -2.30
CA LEU A 173 6.54 -2.61 -1.01
C LEU A 173 6.76 -1.09 -0.97
N ASP A 174 7.21 -0.48 -2.07
CA ASP A 174 7.46 0.96 -2.17
C ASP A 174 6.21 1.81 -1.97
N VAL A 175 5.01 1.32 -2.31
CA VAL A 175 3.77 2.10 -2.16
C VAL A 175 3.50 2.51 -0.71
N VAL A 176 3.81 1.64 0.26
CA VAL A 176 3.39 1.85 1.67
C VAL A 176 4.50 1.59 2.67
N SER A 177 5.38 0.61 2.43
CA SER A 177 6.23 0.05 3.47
C SER A 177 7.66 0.58 3.41
N PHE A 178 8.34 0.43 2.27
CA PHE A 178 9.74 0.83 2.09
C PHE A 178 10.13 0.80 0.61
N PRO A 179 10.90 1.77 0.09
CA PRO A 179 11.41 2.98 0.75
C PRO A 179 10.44 4.17 0.71
N GLN A 180 9.27 4.06 0.07
CA GLN A 180 8.36 5.19 -0.19
C GLN A 180 8.99 6.28 -1.08
N ALA A 181 9.86 5.86 -2.01
CA ALA A 181 10.49 6.73 -3.00
C ALA A 181 9.56 7.07 -4.18
N MET A 182 8.33 6.54 -4.19
CA MET A 182 7.34 6.72 -5.26
C MET A 182 7.79 6.21 -6.63
N VAL A 183 8.68 5.21 -6.67
CA VAL A 183 9.03 4.46 -7.89
C VAL A 183 7.86 3.57 -8.32
N SER A 184 7.00 3.23 -7.38
CA SER A 184 5.74 2.50 -7.56
C SER A 184 4.66 3.25 -8.35
N ARG A 185 4.89 4.49 -8.76
CA ARG A 185 3.96 5.22 -9.62
C ARG A 185 3.74 4.48 -10.95
N PRO A 186 2.49 4.38 -11.45
CA PRO A 186 2.17 3.64 -12.66
C PRO A 186 3.10 3.89 -13.85
N ILE A 187 3.43 5.17 -14.12
CA ILE A 187 4.30 5.53 -15.24
C ILE A 187 5.70 4.92 -15.13
N VAL A 188 6.28 4.88 -13.93
CA VAL A 188 7.63 4.35 -13.70
C VAL A 188 7.58 2.82 -13.64
N ALA A 189 6.65 2.28 -12.85
CA ALA A 189 6.50 0.85 -12.62
C ALA A 189 6.22 0.06 -13.92
N ALA A 190 5.31 0.56 -14.76
CA ALA A 190 4.98 -0.07 -16.03
C ALA A 190 6.13 0.04 -17.05
N THR A 191 6.87 1.16 -17.05
CA THR A 191 8.06 1.34 -17.91
C THR A 191 9.17 0.37 -17.52
N LEU A 192 9.43 0.19 -16.23
CA LEU A 192 10.41 -0.78 -15.74
C LEU A 192 10.02 -2.21 -16.11
N ALA A 193 8.74 -2.57 -15.96
CA ALA A 193 8.24 -3.88 -16.37
C ALA A 193 8.35 -4.10 -17.88
N GLY A 194 7.98 -3.10 -18.69
CA GLY A 194 8.17 -3.13 -20.14
C GLY A 194 9.64 -3.27 -20.53
N SER A 195 10.55 -2.64 -19.79
CA SER A 195 11.99 -2.78 -19.99
C SER A 195 12.50 -4.19 -19.70
N LEU A 196 12.00 -4.85 -18.64
CA LEU A 196 12.32 -6.25 -18.35
C LEU A 196 11.82 -7.21 -19.43
N VAL A 197 10.70 -6.89 -20.08
CA VAL A 197 10.15 -7.68 -21.20
C VAL A 197 10.84 -7.35 -22.53
N GLY A 198 11.54 -6.21 -22.62
CA GLY A 198 12.28 -5.78 -23.81
C GLY A 198 11.57 -4.72 -24.68
N ASN A 199 10.47 -4.14 -24.20
CA ASN A 199 9.75 -3.06 -24.88
C ASN A 199 9.40 -1.91 -23.90
N PRO A 200 10.38 -1.04 -23.57
CA PRO A 200 10.16 0.12 -22.70
C PRO A 200 9.07 1.10 -23.22
N PRO A 201 8.99 1.44 -24.52
CA PRO A 201 7.95 2.35 -25.03
C PRO A 201 6.53 1.86 -24.80
N ALA A 202 6.27 0.55 -24.95
CA ALA A 202 4.98 -0.03 -24.62
C ALA A 202 4.67 0.11 -23.12
N GLY A 203 5.65 -0.21 -22.26
CA GLY A 203 5.54 -0.03 -20.81
C GLY A 203 5.23 1.42 -20.41
N LEU A 204 5.89 2.40 -21.04
CA LEU A 204 5.63 3.82 -20.83
C LEU A 204 4.20 4.21 -21.24
N LEU A 205 3.75 3.76 -22.40
CA LEU A 205 2.42 4.10 -22.92
C LEU A 205 1.30 3.64 -21.99
N ILE A 206 1.33 2.36 -21.57
CA ILE A 206 0.34 1.87 -20.61
C ILE A 206 0.54 2.51 -19.22
N GLY A 207 1.79 2.82 -18.84
CA GLY A 207 2.10 3.55 -17.63
C GLY A 207 1.41 4.92 -17.56
N VAL A 208 1.46 5.71 -18.63
CA VAL A 208 0.77 7.01 -18.74
C VAL A 208 -0.75 6.84 -18.63
N VAL A 209 -1.32 5.83 -19.30
CA VAL A 209 -2.75 5.51 -19.22
C VAL A 209 -3.16 5.20 -17.77
N LEU A 210 -2.40 4.32 -17.10
CA LEU A 210 -2.68 3.95 -15.72
C LEU A 210 -2.46 5.12 -14.75
N GLU A 211 -1.48 5.99 -15.00
CA GLU A 211 -1.24 7.19 -14.20
C GLU A 211 -2.46 8.13 -14.26
N MET A 212 -3.01 8.38 -15.44
CA MET A 212 -4.22 9.20 -15.62
C MET A 212 -5.42 8.64 -14.83
N ILE A 213 -5.57 7.31 -14.79
CA ILE A 213 -6.62 6.66 -13.99
C ILE A 213 -6.30 6.76 -12.49
N ALA A 214 -5.04 6.60 -12.11
CA ALA A 214 -4.59 6.68 -10.73
C ALA A 214 -4.78 8.07 -10.10
N LEU A 215 -4.83 9.14 -10.90
CA LEU A 215 -5.08 10.51 -10.41
C LEU A 215 -6.41 10.67 -9.65
N ASP A 216 -7.43 9.85 -9.92
CA ASP A 216 -8.71 9.91 -9.18
C ASP A 216 -8.59 9.33 -7.75
N THR A 217 -7.51 8.62 -7.45
CA THR A 217 -7.31 8.00 -6.14
C THR A 217 -6.70 8.99 -5.15
N LEU A 218 -7.54 9.74 -4.45
CA LEU A 218 -7.10 10.59 -3.34
C LEU A 218 -7.05 9.76 -2.04
N PRO A 219 -5.91 9.71 -1.31
CA PRO A 219 -5.75 8.88 -0.14
C PRO A 219 -6.40 9.50 1.11
N PHE A 220 -7.75 9.54 1.14
CA PHE A 220 -8.53 10.01 2.29
C PHE A 220 -9.34 8.88 2.94
N GLY A 221 -9.27 8.82 4.28
CA GLY A 221 -10.09 7.94 5.11
C GLY A 221 -9.81 6.43 4.97
N ALA A 222 -10.79 5.61 5.36
CA ALA A 222 -10.75 4.13 5.33
C ALA A 222 -11.13 3.54 3.96
N SER A 223 -11.10 4.33 2.89
CA SER A 223 -11.46 3.89 1.55
C SER A 223 -10.46 2.87 1.00
N ARG A 224 -10.95 1.90 0.23
CA ARG A 224 -10.12 0.80 -0.28
C ARG A 224 -9.26 1.32 -1.43
N TYR A 225 -7.97 1.50 -1.19
CA TYR A 225 -7.02 2.03 -2.16
C TYR A 225 -6.59 0.95 -3.17
N PRO A 226 -6.72 1.17 -4.49
CA PRO A 226 -6.07 0.33 -5.49
C PRO A 226 -4.55 0.38 -5.29
N GLU A 227 -3.88 -0.75 -5.26
CA GLU A 227 -2.42 -0.77 -5.10
C GLU A 227 -1.76 -0.82 -6.48
N TRP A 228 -1.20 0.32 -6.88
CA TRP A 228 -0.73 0.55 -8.25
C TRP A 228 0.65 -0.02 -8.56
N GLY A 229 1.53 -0.21 -7.57
CA GLY A 229 2.90 -0.69 -7.77
C GLY A 229 2.93 -2.07 -8.43
N SER A 230 2.30 -3.06 -7.80
CA SER A 230 2.21 -4.42 -8.37
C SER A 230 1.38 -4.45 -9.66
N ALA A 231 0.31 -3.65 -9.71
CA ALA A 231 -0.63 -3.64 -10.83
C ALA A 231 -0.06 -3.05 -12.12
N ALA A 232 0.70 -1.96 -12.02
CA ALA A 232 1.37 -1.33 -13.15
C ALA A 232 2.48 -2.22 -13.70
N VAL A 233 3.18 -2.98 -12.85
CA VAL A 233 4.14 -4.00 -13.29
C VAL A 233 3.46 -5.06 -14.16
N VAL A 234 2.31 -5.58 -13.70
CA VAL A 234 1.52 -6.56 -14.48
C VAL A 234 1.05 -5.96 -15.80
N GLY A 235 0.44 -4.77 -15.78
CA GLY A 235 -0.02 -4.10 -17.00
C GLY A 235 1.11 -3.86 -18.01
N GLY A 236 2.21 -3.27 -17.53
CA GLY A 236 3.42 -2.99 -18.31
C GLY A 236 3.99 -4.24 -18.97
N ALA A 237 4.18 -5.31 -18.19
CA ALA A 237 4.71 -6.56 -18.72
C ALA A 237 3.75 -7.22 -19.73
N LEU A 238 2.45 -7.25 -19.45
CA LEU A 238 1.46 -7.87 -20.34
C LEU A 238 1.35 -7.15 -21.68
N PHE A 239 1.37 -5.82 -21.67
CA PHE A 239 1.27 -5.02 -22.89
C PHE A 239 2.57 -5.07 -23.69
N ALA A 240 3.73 -4.96 -23.02
CA ALA A 240 5.04 -5.06 -23.65
C ALA A 240 5.31 -6.43 -24.30
N ALA A 241 4.67 -7.49 -23.80
CA ALA A 241 4.76 -8.83 -24.36
C ALA A 241 3.93 -9.03 -25.66
N GLN A 242 3.08 -8.07 -26.03
CA GLN A 242 2.33 -8.13 -27.28
C GLN A 242 3.13 -7.50 -28.44
N PRO A 243 2.95 -7.98 -29.68
CA PRO A 243 3.45 -7.30 -30.87
C PRO A 243 3.02 -5.83 -30.93
N ALA A 244 3.92 -4.97 -31.40
CA ALA A 244 3.65 -3.55 -31.53
C ALA A 244 2.45 -3.30 -32.45
N GLY A 245 1.53 -2.44 -32.02
CA GLY A 245 0.34 -2.09 -32.79
C GLY A 245 -0.74 -3.17 -32.81
N MET A 246 -0.64 -4.23 -32.01
CA MET A 246 -1.67 -5.26 -31.96
C MET A 246 -2.99 -4.71 -31.40
N PRO A 247 -4.11 -4.80 -32.16
CA PRO A 247 -5.40 -4.31 -31.68
C PRO A 247 -5.84 -5.03 -30.40
N GLY A 248 -6.52 -4.32 -29.50
CA GLY A 248 -7.02 -4.91 -28.27
C GLY A 248 -5.98 -5.14 -27.18
N ALA A 249 -4.68 -5.06 -27.48
CA ALA A 249 -3.61 -5.29 -26.51
C ALA A 249 -3.66 -4.28 -25.36
N LEU A 250 -3.70 -2.98 -25.68
CA LEU A 250 -3.77 -1.93 -24.65
C LEU A 250 -5.03 -2.02 -23.77
N PRO A 251 -6.27 -2.11 -24.30
CA PRO A 251 -7.44 -2.23 -23.43
C PRO A 251 -7.42 -3.51 -22.58
N ALA A 252 -7.01 -4.65 -23.15
CA ALA A 252 -6.95 -5.91 -22.41
C ALA A 252 -5.92 -5.85 -21.27
N SER A 253 -4.71 -5.34 -21.53
CA SER A 253 -3.67 -5.17 -20.53
C SER A 253 -4.01 -4.11 -19.49
N THR A 254 -4.69 -3.02 -19.89
CA THR A 254 -5.17 -1.98 -18.96
C THR A 254 -6.22 -2.56 -18.02
N LEU A 255 -7.19 -3.32 -18.54
CA LEU A 255 -8.20 -3.99 -17.73
C LEU A 255 -7.55 -4.98 -16.75
N ALA A 256 -6.59 -5.78 -17.20
CA ALA A 256 -5.83 -6.68 -16.34
C ALA A 256 -5.10 -5.93 -15.21
N ALA A 257 -4.50 -4.78 -15.51
CA ALA A 257 -3.86 -3.93 -14.49
C ALA A 257 -4.88 -3.39 -13.48
N LEU A 258 -6.04 -2.89 -13.91
CA LEU A 258 -7.08 -2.37 -13.02
C LEU A 258 -7.66 -3.44 -12.09
N LEU A 259 -7.90 -4.65 -12.62
CA LEU A 259 -8.31 -5.80 -11.82
C LEU A 259 -7.21 -6.19 -10.82
N THR A 260 -5.95 -6.19 -11.25
CA THR A 260 -4.81 -6.44 -10.38
C THR A 260 -4.69 -5.39 -9.28
N ALA A 261 -4.91 -4.11 -9.57
CA ALA A 261 -4.86 -3.02 -8.59
C ALA A 261 -5.94 -3.20 -7.52
N SER A 262 -7.14 -3.62 -7.93
CA SER A 262 -8.27 -3.91 -7.04
C SER A 262 -7.99 -5.11 -6.13
N ILE A 263 -7.47 -6.21 -6.69
CA ILE A 263 -7.09 -7.42 -5.96
C ILE A 263 -5.93 -7.13 -5.01
N SER A 264 -4.92 -6.40 -5.47
CA SER A 264 -3.76 -6.01 -4.66
C SER A 264 -4.19 -5.11 -3.50
N GLY A 265 -5.04 -4.12 -3.74
CA GLY A 265 -5.64 -3.29 -2.69
C GLY A 265 -6.44 -4.08 -1.66
N TRP A 266 -7.24 -5.08 -2.09
CA TRP A 266 -7.90 -6.01 -1.20
C TRP A 266 -6.90 -6.81 -0.35
N SER A 267 -5.84 -7.35 -0.97
CA SER A 267 -4.83 -8.14 -0.29
C SER A 267 -4.06 -7.34 0.78
N MET A 268 -3.84 -6.05 0.54
CA MET A 268 -3.21 -5.13 1.49
C MET A 268 -4.07 -4.97 2.76
N VAL A 269 -5.40 -4.91 2.62
CA VAL A 269 -6.31 -4.86 3.79
C VAL A 269 -6.22 -6.15 4.61
N VAL A 270 -6.17 -7.31 3.96
CA VAL A 270 -6.00 -8.61 4.63
C VAL A 270 -4.66 -8.67 5.37
N LEU A 271 -3.59 -8.19 4.74
CA LEU A 271 -2.27 -8.10 5.35
C LEU A 271 -2.30 -7.22 6.60
N ARG A 272 -2.89 -6.02 6.52
CA ARG A 272 -3.01 -5.10 7.67
C ARG A 272 -3.79 -5.71 8.84
N ARG A 273 -4.88 -6.42 8.57
CA ARG A 273 -5.63 -7.17 9.60
C ARG A 273 -4.78 -8.28 10.23
N THR A 274 -3.98 -8.96 9.42
CA THR A 274 -3.06 -10.02 9.88
C THR A 274 -1.97 -9.45 10.79
N ILE A 275 -1.40 -8.30 10.42
CA ILE A 275 -0.42 -7.58 11.24
C ILE A 275 -1.05 -7.10 12.54
N ALA A 276 -2.28 -6.55 12.50
CA ALA A 276 -3.00 -6.12 13.70
C ALA A 276 -3.21 -7.29 14.68
N GLY A 277 -3.61 -8.47 14.20
CA GLY A 277 -3.73 -9.66 15.05
C GLY A 277 -2.38 -10.14 15.62
N ARG A 278 -1.25 -9.90 14.94
CA ARG A 278 0.10 -10.17 15.48
C ARG A 278 0.52 -9.12 16.52
N LEU A 279 0.16 -7.86 16.30
CA LEU A 279 0.38 -6.77 17.25
C LEU A 279 -0.35 -7.07 18.57
N GLU A 280 -1.62 -7.47 18.51
CA GLU A 280 -2.41 -7.83 19.70
C GLU A 280 -1.74 -8.95 20.52
N ARG A 281 -1.21 -9.99 19.86
CA ARG A 281 -0.49 -11.08 20.54
C ARG A 281 0.85 -10.67 21.12
N SER A 282 1.49 -9.65 20.54
CA SER A 282 2.81 -9.18 20.97
C SER A 282 2.71 -7.94 21.86
N ARG A 283 1.48 -7.48 22.14
CA ARG A 283 1.19 -6.21 22.81
C ARG A 283 1.85 -6.13 24.17
N ASP A 284 1.64 -7.13 25.02
CA ASP A 284 2.20 -7.17 26.37
C ASP A 284 3.73 -7.01 26.33
N ARG A 285 4.41 -7.73 25.43
CA ARG A 285 5.87 -7.65 25.27
C ARG A 285 6.32 -6.27 24.81
N ILE A 286 5.56 -5.63 23.92
CA ILE A 286 5.87 -4.28 23.40
C ILE A 286 5.64 -3.24 24.49
N GLU A 287 4.54 -3.36 25.25
CA GLU A 287 4.24 -2.49 26.41
C GLU A 287 5.29 -2.63 27.52
N ASP A 288 5.83 -3.83 27.73
CA ASP A 288 6.98 -4.08 28.61
C ASP A 288 8.31 -3.52 28.07
N GLY A 289 8.31 -2.90 26.89
CA GLY A 289 9.48 -2.26 26.29
C GLY A 289 10.39 -3.20 25.48
N SER A 290 9.91 -4.39 25.08
CA SER A 290 10.71 -5.33 24.29
C SER A 290 10.98 -4.80 22.87
N ARG A 291 12.20 -4.30 22.67
CA ARG A 291 12.70 -3.87 21.35
C ARG A 291 12.62 -5.00 20.30
N ASP A 292 12.96 -6.22 20.68
CA ASP A 292 12.95 -7.37 19.77
C ASP A 292 11.54 -7.70 19.28
N ALA A 293 10.53 -7.59 20.15
CA ALA A 293 9.14 -7.79 19.76
C ALA A 293 8.69 -6.74 18.74
N LEU A 294 9.07 -5.48 18.95
CA LEU A 294 8.78 -4.38 18.04
C LEU A 294 9.49 -4.56 16.68
N LEU A 295 10.79 -4.84 16.68
CA LEU A 295 11.58 -5.06 15.46
C LEU A 295 11.07 -6.27 14.68
N SER A 296 10.77 -7.37 15.36
CA SER A 296 10.23 -8.58 14.73
C SER A 296 8.86 -8.31 14.09
N LEU A 297 7.97 -7.57 14.77
CA LEU A 297 6.68 -7.20 14.21
C LEU A 297 6.85 -6.32 12.95
N HIS A 298 7.74 -5.33 13.00
CA HIS A 298 7.99 -4.41 11.89
C HIS A 298 8.62 -5.13 10.68
N LEU A 299 9.72 -5.86 10.88
CA LEU A 299 10.42 -6.62 9.82
C LEU A 299 9.54 -7.72 9.24
N SER A 300 8.76 -8.43 10.07
CA SER A 300 7.82 -9.43 9.57
C SER A 300 6.66 -8.80 8.80
N GLY A 301 6.19 -7.62 9.20
CA GLY A 301 5.19 -6.86 8.44
C GLY A 301 5.68 -6.50 7.04
N MET A 302 6.88 -5.92 6.93
CA MET A 302 7.49 -5.58 5.65
C MET A 302 7.78 -6.82 4.79
N SER A 303 8.27 -7.90 5.40
CA SER A 303 8.56 -9.15 4.68
C SER A 303 7.28 -9.79 4.11
N LEU A 304 6.18 -9.74 4.87
CA LEU A 304 4.88 -10.20 4.38
C LEU A 304 4.32 -9.32 3.27
N ASP A 305 4.56 -8.01 3.31
CA ASP A 305 4.15 -7.10 2.24
C ASP A 305 4.91 -7.34 0.94
N LEU A 306 6.24 -7.52 1.04
CA LEU A 306 7.08 -7.92 -0.09
C LEU A 306 6.59 -9.25 -0.71
N LEU A 307 6.36 -10.25 0.14
CA LEU A 307 5.84 -11.56 -0.31
C LEU A 307 4.47 -11.44 -0.96
N ARG A 308 3.57 -10.62 -0.39
CA ARG A 308 2.24 -10.35 -0.93
C ARG A 308 2.33 -9.72 -2.32
N GLY A 309 3.11 -8.65 -2.48
CA GLY A 309 3.29 -7.96 -3.76
C GLY A 309 3.80 -8.90 -4.85
N GLY A 310 4.81 -9.72 -4.52
CA GLY A 310 5.35 -10.72 -5.45
C GLY A 310 4.34 -11.81 -5.81
N LEU A 311 3.61 -12.34 -4.82
CA LEU A 311 2.61 -13.39 -5.04
C LEU A 311 1.42 -12.89 -5.87
N VAL A 312 0.91 -11.69 -5.58
CA VAL A 312 -0.17 -11.08 -6.36
C VAL A 312 0.28 -10.87 -7.81
N THR A 313 1.49 -10.34 -8.02
CA THR A 313 2.07 -10.14 -9.35
C THR A 313 2.20 -11.46 -10.11
N LEU A 314 2.75 -12.50 -9.47
CA LEU A 314 2.93 -13.81 -10.08
C LEU A 314 1.59 -14.44 -10.48
N ILE A 315 0.60 -14.43 -9.58
CA ILE A 315 -0.74 -14.98 -9.84
C ILE A 315 -1.42 -14.19 -10.97
N ALA A 316 -1.35 -12.87 -10.94
CA ALA A 316 -1.91 -12.01 -11.96
C ALA A 316 -1.27 -12.24 -13.33
N MET A 317 0.04 -12.40 -13.41
CA MET A 317 0.74 -12.73 -14.66
C MET A 317 0.30 -14.08 -15.25
N MET A 318 0.13 -15.10 -14.40
CA MET A 318 -0.34 -16.43 -14.86
C MET A 318 -1.77 -16.38 -15.39
N ILE A 319 -2.68 -15.71 -14.67
CA ILE A 319 -4.09 -15.64 -15.04
C ILE A 319 -4.27 -14.70 -16.24
N PHE A 320 -3.84 -13.44 -16.12
CA PHE A 320 -4.11 -12.43 -17.12
C PHE A 320 -3.22 -12.57 -18.36
N GLY A 321 -2.04 -13.17 -18.27
CA GLY A 321 -1.21 -13.45 -19.45
C GLY A 321 -1.91 -14.35 -20.46
N SER A 322 -2.59 -15.39 -19.98
CA SER A 322 -3.39 -16.27 -20.86
C SER A 322 -4.67 -15.57 -21.34
N LEU A 323 -5.34 -14.84 -20.46
CA LEU A 323 -6.58 -14.12 -20.80
C LEU A 323 -6.36 -13.02 -21.84
N VAL A 324 -5.32 -12.17 -21.69
CA VAL A 324 -5.00 -11.10 -22.63
C VAL A 324 -4.73 -11.66 -24.01
N ARG A 325 -3.93 -12.73 -24.12
CA ARG A 325 -3.69 -13.40 -25.41
C ARG A 325 -4.97 -13.91 -26.05
N ALA A 326 -5.88 -14.49 -25.27
CA ALA A 326 -7.16 -14.97 -25.77
C ALA A 326 -8.07 -13.82 -26.25
N ILE A 327 -8.12 -12.72 -25.50
CA ILE A 327 -8.90 -11.52 -25.87
C ILE A 327 -8.36 -10.91 -27.16
N VAL A 328 -7.04 -10.73 -27.25
CA VAL A 328 -6.37 -10.15 -28.41
C VAL A 328 -6.54 -11.02 -29.66
N ALA A 329 -6.52 -12.34 -29.53
CA ALA A 329 -6.71 -13.27 -30.65
C ALA A 329 -8.10 -13.20 -31.31
N VAL A 330 -9.11 -12.74 -30.57
CA VAL A 330 -10.50 -12.61 -31.07
C VAL A 330 -10.85 -11.14 -31.33
N TRP A 331 -9.91 -10.21 -31.13
CA TRP A 331 -10.17 -8.79 -31.25
C TRP A 331 -10.34 -8.37 -32.70
N GLY A 332 -11.54 -7.91 -33.06
CA GLY A 332 -11.91 -7.63 -34.46
C GLY A 332 -11.80 -6.17 -34.92
N SER A 333 -11.39 -5.22 -34.07
CA SER A 333 -11.25 -3.81 -34.46
C SER A 333 -9.82 -3.47 -34.88
N ASP A 334 -9.65 -2.39 -35.63
CA ASP A 334 -8.33 -1.81 -35.90
C ASP A 334 -7.65 -1.31 -34.61
N SER A 335 -6.32 -1.19 -34.66
CA SER A 335 -5.50 -0.82 -33.49
C SER A 335 -5.67 0.64 -33.07
N ALA A 336 -5.80 1.56 -34.03
CA ALA A 336 -5.99 2.99 -33.76
C ALA A 336 -7.26 3.30 -32.92
N PRO A 337 -8.48 2.84 -33.30
CA PRO A 337 -9.67 3.09 -32.49
C PRO A 337 -9.61 2.37 -31.13
N SER A 338 -9.01 1.17 -31.08
CA SER A 338 -8.82 0.43 -29.83
C SER A 338 -7.97 1.20 -28.81
N HIS A 339 -6.86 1.79 -29.25
CA HIS A 339 -6.02 2.65 -28.41
C HIS A 339 -6.74 3.94 -28.01
N ALA A 340 -7.41 4.59 -28.97
CA ALA A 340 -8.09 5.86 -28.75
C ALA A 340 -9.16 5.78 -27.65
N VAL A 341 -9.96 4.71 -27.63
CA VAL A 341 -10.99 4.49 -26.60
C VAL A 341 -10.38 4.48 -25.20
N VAL A 342 -9.28 3.74 -25.00
CA VAL A 342 -8.62 3.64 -23.69
C VAL A 342 -8.07 4.99 -23.26
N VAL A 343 -7.39 5.70 -24.16
CA VAL A 343 -6.80 7.01 -23.89
C VAL A 343 -7.89 8.04 -23.55
N VAL A 344 -8.99 8.07 -24.30
CA VAL A 344 -10.13 8.98 -24.05
C VAL A 344 -10.76 8.70 -22.68
N VAL A 345 -11.00 7.42 -22.34
CA VAL A 345 -11.54 7.05 -21.03
C VAL A 345 -10.60 7.48 -19.90
N ALA A 346 -9.30 7.17 -20.02
CA ALA A 346 -8.30 7.55 -19.02
C ALA A 346 -8.18 9.08 -18.86
N ALA A 347 -8.16 9.82 -19.97
CA ALA A 347 -8.13 11.28 -19.94
C ALA A 347 -9.40 11.87 -19.31
N THR A 348 -10.57 11.26 -19.55
CA THR A 348 -11.84 11.67 -18.93
C THR A 348 -11.80 11.47 -17.41
N VAL A 349 -11.27 10.34 -16.93
CA VAL A 349 -11.08 10.07 -15.49
C VAL A 349 -10.12 11.09 -14.87
N ALA A 350 -8.99 11.36 -15.51
CA ALA A 350 -8.02 12.36 -15.05
C ALA A 350 -8.65 13.77 -15.00
N GLY A 351 -9.42 14.16 -16.01
CA GLY A 351 -10.16 15.43 -16.02
C GLY A 351 -11.18 15.53 -14.89
N GLY A 352 -11.91 14.45 -14.60
CA GLY A 352 -12.83 14.38 -13.46
C GLY A 352 -12.12 14.50 -12.11
N ALA A 353 -10.97 13.85 -11.94
CA ALA A 353 -10.14 13.96 -10.75
C ALA A 353 -9.63 15.40 -10.54
N LEU A 354 -9.14 16.02 -11.62
CA LEU A 354 -8.69 17.41 -11.64
C LEU A 354 -9.82 18.37 -11.25
N TRP A 355 -11.01 18.14 -11.79
CA TRP A 355 -12.20 18.93 -11.47
C TRP A 355 -12.58 18.85 -9.98
N LYS A 356 -12.58 17.66 -9.37
CA LYS A 356 -12.84 17.48 -7.93
C LYS A 356 -11.91 18.33 -7.05
N VAL A 357 -10.65 18.47 -7.43
CA VAL A 357 -9.65 19.22 -6.66
C VAL A 357 -9.85 20.73 -6.81
N PHE A 358 -10.15 21.19 -8.03
CA PHE A 358 -10.07 22.62 -8.35
C PHE A 358 -11.40 23.36 -8.39
N HIS A 359 -12.55 22.66 -8.43
CA HIS A 359 -13.86 23.33 -8.46
C HIS A 359 -14.15 24.17 -7.19
N SER A 360 -13.42 23.95 -6.10
CA SER A 360 -13.57 24.67 -4.83
C SER A 360 -12.80 26.00 -4.79
N VAL A 361 -11.87 26.24 -5.73
CA VAL A 361 -10.98 27.41 -5.70
C VAL A 361 -11.40 28.41 -6.78
N ARG A 362 -11.87 29.58 -6.34
CA ARG A 362 -12.57 30.63 -7.14
C ARG A 362 -11.81 31.17 -8.37
N TRP A 363 -10.52 30.85 -8.52
CA TRP A 363 -9.67 31.35 -9.61
C TRP A 363 -8.88 30.28 -10.37
N VAL A 364 -8.87 29.02 -9.93
CA VAL A 364 -7.99 28.01 -10.54
C VAL A 364 -8.39 27.71 -11.98
N LEU A 365 -9.69 27.68 -12.29
CA LEU A 365 -10.15 27.46 -13.66
C LEU A 365 -9.59 28.53 -14.62
N TRP A 366 -9.50 29.80 -14.19
CA TRP A 366 -8.92 30.88 -14.99
C TRP A 366 -7.41 30.73 -15.18
N PHE A 367 -6.68 30.28 -14.14
CA PHE A 367 -5.26 29.94 -14.28
C PHE A 367 -5.04 28.74 -15.22
N PHE A 368 -5.90 27.72 -15.14
CA PHE A 368 -5.85 26.56 -16.03
C PHE A 368 -6.11 26.95 -17.48
N PHE A 369 -7.19 27.70 -17.75
CA PHE A 369 -7.49 28.19 -19.10
C PHE A 369 -6.42 29.16 -19.63
N GLY A 370 -5.89 30.04 -18.77
CA GLY A 370 -4.78 30.93 -19.11
C GLY A 370 -3.51 30.16 -19.49
N GLY A 371 -3.17 29.11 -18.73
CA GLY A 371 -2.06 28.21 -19.05
C GLY A 371 -2.28 27.43 -20.35
N LEU A 372 -3.49 26.94 -20.59
CA LEU A 372 -3.85 26.18 -21.80
C LEU A 372 -3.83 27.07 -23.05
N LEU A 373 -4.30 28.32 -22.95
CA LEU A 373 -4.18 29.34 -23.99
C LEU A 373 -2.72 29.71 -24.26
N GLY A 374 -1.91 29.89 -23.21
CA GLY A 374 -0.47 30.13 -23.36
C GLY A 374 0.25 28.97 -24.07
N TRP A 375 -0.09 27.73 -23.72
CA TRP A 375 0.44 26.54 -24.37
C TRP A 375 -0.01 26.39 -25.83
N ALA A 376 -1.29 26.64 -26.12
CA ALA A 376 -1.82 26.64 -27.48
C ALA A 376 -1.17 27.73 -28.34
N ALA A 377 -0.92 28.92 -27.78
CA ALA A 377 -0.19 29.99 -28.47
C ALA A 377 1.26 29.59 -28.78
N LEU A 378 1.92 28.84 -27.88
CA LEU A 378 3.27 28.29 -28.10
C LEU A 378 3.32 27.22 -29.20
N LEU A 379 2.23 26.50 -29.44
CA LEU A 379 2.12 25.54 -30.55
C LEU A 379 1.92 26.20 -31.91
N VAL A 380 1.18 27.32 -31.95
CA VAL A 380 0.90 28.08 -33.18
C VAL A 380 2.08 28.97 -33.59
N THR A 381 2.99 29.27 -32.66
CA THR A 381 4.19 30.10 -32.90
C THR A 381 5.43 29.29 -33.29
N ARG A 382 5.29 28.00 -33.60
CA ARG A 382 6.36 27.15 -34.15
C ARG A 382 6.15 26.80 -35.61
#